data_AF-A0A2I0X103-F1
#
_entry.id   AF-A0A2I0X103-F1
#
_cell.length_a   1.000
_cell.length_b   1.000
_cell.length_c   1.000
_cell.angle_alpha   90.00
_cell.angle_beta   90.00
_cell.angle_gamma   90.00
#
_symmetry.space_group_name_H-M   'P 1'
#
loop_
_entity.id
_entity.type
_entity.pdbx_description
1 polymer ?
#
loop_
_entity_poly.entity_id
_entity_poly.type
_entity_poly.pdbx_seq_one_letter_code
_entity_poly.pdbx_strand_id
1 'polypeptide(L)'
;MQERQTGLKLKAKVRYLRSTMAIRAETPYFTKFLLPSHFSGTNSFMTFPCDFAVKHLHLTPQKIFLRYHNKMWSAMYKFKSVSNGHSVTGLYGEGWRKFVQDNELCRGDGCIFVLSEASKRVKVFDVHIVRVDD
;
A
#
# COMPACT_ATOMS: atom_id res chain seq x y z
N MET A 1 -15.92 -6.95 12.92
CA MET A 1 -16.92 -7.01 11.83
C MET A 1 -16.48 -6.25 10.59
N GLN A 2 -16.13 -4.95 10.68
CA GLN A 2 -15.69 -4.13 9.54
C GLN A 2 -14.50 -4.72 8.75
N GLU A 3 -13.43 -5.18 9.41
CA GLU A 3 -12.27 -5.76 8.73
C GLU A 3 -12.61 -6.98 7.86
N ARG A 4 -13.51 -7.85 8.33
CA ARG A 4 -13.99 -9.01 7.57
C ARG A 4 -14.75 -8.56 6.32
N GLN A 5 -15.58 -7.52 6.44
CA GLN A 5 -16.34 -6.98 5.32
C GLN A 5 -15.44 -6.29 4.29
N THR A 6 -14.55 -5.39 4.71
CA THR A 6 -13.57 -4.76 3.82
C THR A 6 -12.67 -5.80 3.16
N GLY A 7 -12.29 -6.86 3.88
CA GLY A 7 -11.54 -7.98 3.31
C GLY A 7 -12.28 -8.69 2.17
N LEU A 8 -13.59 -8.88 2.27
CA LEU A 8 -14.42 -9.41 1.18
C LEU A 8 -14.48 -8.43 0.00
N LYS A 9 -14.66 -7.14 0.26
CA LYS A 9 -14.66 -6.10 -0.78
C LYS A 9 -13.32 -6.02 -1.52
N LEU A 10 -12.20 -6.10 -0.81
CA LEU A 10 -10.85 -6.14 -1.38
C LEU A 10 -10.71 -7.34 -2.33
N LYS A 11 -11.14 -8.53 -1.90
CA LYS A 11 -11.11 -9.73 -2.75
C LYS A 11 -11.97 -9.58 -4.01
N ALA A 12 -13.18 -9.02 -3.87
CA ALA A 12 -14.07 -8.76 -5.00
C ALA A 12 -13.46 -7.75 -5.98
N LYS A 13 -12.87 -6.65 -5.47
CA LYS A 13 -12.20 -5.63 -6.28
C LYS A 13 -10.99 -6.19 -7.01
N VAL A 14 -10.17 -7.01 -6.36
CA VAL A 14 -9.05 -7.72 -7.02
C VAL A 14 -9.54 -8.61 -8.15
N ARG A 15 -10.62 -9.39 -7.94
CA ARG A 15 -11.21 -10.23 -8.99
C ARG A 15 -11.65 -9.40 -10.19
N TYR A 16 -12.33 -8.27 -9.94
CA TYR A 16 -12.75 -7.34 -10.98
C TYR A 16 -11.55 -6.75 -11.75
N LEU A 17 -10.53 -6.26 -11.05
CA LEU A 17 -9.34 -5.68 -11.67
C LEU A 17 -8.57 -6.69 -12.53
N ARG A 18 -8.58 -7.97 -12.16
CA ARG A 18 -8.02 -9.05 -12.98
C ARG A 18 -8.88 -9.33 -14.22
N SER A 19 -10.20 -9.37 -14.08
CA SER A 19 -11.10 -9.61 -15.24
C SER A 19 -11.05 -8.51 -16.29
N THR A 20 -10.78 -7.26 -15.88
CA THR A 20 -10.62 -6.12 -16.80
C THR A 20 -9.17 -5.93 -17.27
N MET A 21 -8.25 -6.82 -16.88
CA MET A 21 -6.81 -6.74 -17.16
C MET A 21 -6.11 -5.48 -16.62
N ALA A 22 -6.74 -4.75 -15.69
CA ALA A 22 -6.11 -3.65 -14.97
C ALA A 22 -4.96 -4.15 -14.07
N ILE A 23 -5.06 -5.38 -13.55
CA ILE A 23 -3.95 -6.14 -12.97
C ILE A 23 -3.70 -7.35 -13.87
N ARG A 24 -2.52 -7.41 -14.50
CA ARG A 24 -2.14 -8.57 -15.32
C ARG A 24 -1.75 -9.76 -14.44
N ALA A 25 -1.78 -10.97 -14.99
CA ALA A 25 -1.56 -12.20 -14.23
C ALA A 25 -0.25 -12.21 -13.42
N GLU A 26 0.82 -11.65 -13.98
CA GLU A 26 2.16 -11.62 -13.38
C GLU A 26 2.44 -10.33 -12.59
N THR A 27 1.53 -9.34 -12.62
CA THR A 27 1.76 -8.06 -11.94
C THR A 27 1.69 -8.27 -10.42
N PRO A 28 2.78 -8.02 -9.69
CA PRO A 28 2.78 -8.16 -8.24
C PRO A 28 1.85 -7.14 -7.58
N TYR A 29 1.05 -7.59 -6.62
CA TYR A 29 0.25 -6.70 -5.78
C TYR A 29 0.11 -7.25 -4.36
N PHE A 30 -0.32 -6.40 -3.44
CA PHE A 30 -0.80 -6.83 -2.12
C PHE A 30 -1.95 -5.95 -1.66
N THR A 31 -2.71 -6.42 -0.68
CA THR A 31 -3.83 -5.67 -0.09
C THR A 31 -3.56 -5.33 1.37
N LYS A 32 -3.99 -4.15 1.81
CA LYS A 32 -3.92 -3.73 3.21
C LYS A 32 -5.24 -3.15 3.67
N PHE A 33 -5.64 -3.55 4.87
CA PHE A 33 -6.65 -2.85 5.64
C PHE A 33 -6.01 -1.67 6.39
N LEU A 34 -6.67 -0.52 6.43
CA LEU A 34 -6.19 0.67 7.11
C LEU A 34 -6.58 0.63 8.60
N LEU A 35 -5.56 0.47 9.44
CA LEU A 35 -5.64 0.62 10.89
C LEU A 35 -5.26 2.06 11.27
N PRO A 36 -5.74 2.59 12.40
CA PRO A 36 -5.37 3.94 12.86
C PRO A 36 -3.86 4.17 12.89
N SER A 37 -3.07 3.19 13.35
CA SER A 37 -1.60 3.25 13.36
C SER A 37 -0.97 3.47 11.99
N HIS A 38 -1.68 3.15 10.92
CA HIS A 38 -1.20 3.38 9.56
C HIS A 38 -1.28 4.84 9.15
N PHE A 39 -2.19 5.66 9.70
CA PHE A 39 -2.46 6.99 9.14
C PHE A 39 -2.67 8.12 10.17
N SER A 40 -2.84 7.79 11.46
CA SER A 40 -3.01 8.79 12.52
C SER A 40 -1.69 9.10 13.23
N GLY A 41 -1.42 10.38 13.48
CA GLY A 41 -0.27 10.86 14.25
C GLY A 41 1.02 11.06 13.45
N THR A 42 2.03 11.65 14.10
CA THR A 42 3.33 11.99 13.49
C THR A 42 4.16 10.78 13.11
N ASN A 43 3.88 9.63 13.73
CA ASN A 43 4.58 8.35 13.52
C ASN A 43 3.76 7.36 12.66
N SER A 44 2.81 7.83 11.86
CA SER A 44 1.98 6.98 10.99
C SER A 44 2.84 6.12 10.06
N PHE A 45 2.57 4.82 10.03
CA PHE A 45 3.39 3.86 9.28
C PHE A 45 2.55 2.81 8.56
N MET A 46 2.56 2.81 7.23
CA MET A 46 1.85 1.82 6.42
C MET A 46 2.71 0.59 6.18
N THR A 47 2.42 -0.50 6.89
CA THR A 47 3.19 -1.75 6.78
C THR A 47 2.99 -2.46 5.44
N PHE A 48 4.10 -2.87 4.82
CA PHE A 48 4.10 -3.74 3.65
C PHE A 48 4.33 -5.20 4.11
N PRO A 49 3.76 -6.21 3.42
CA PRO A 49 4.10 -7.61 3.69
C PRO A 49 5.60 -7.84 3.45
N CYS A 50 6.28 -8.51 4.39
CA CYS A 50 7.73 -8.72 4.31
C CYS A 50 8.11 -9.53 3.06
N ASP A 51 7.41 -10.61 2.76
CA ASP A 51 7.70 -11.46 1.60
C ASP A 51 7.55 -10.70 0.28
N PHE A 52 6.56 -9.80 0.20
CA PHE A 52 6.38 -8.93 -0.95
C PHE A 52 7.57 -7.97 -1.10
N ALA A 53 7.98 -7.33 0.00
CA ALA A 53 9.10 -6.41 0.01
C ALA A 53 10.42 -7.09 -0.38
N VAL A 54 10.72 -8.26 0.18
CA VAL A 54 11.92 -9.05 -0.13
C VAL A 54 11.96 -9.46 -1.60
N LYS A 55 10.81 -9.85 -2.17
CA LYS A 55 10.74 -10.34 -3.55
C LYS A 55 10.77 -9.21 -4.59
N HIS A 56 10.22 -8.04 -4.28
CA HIS A 56 9.92 -7.04 -5.31
C HIS A 56 10.54 -5.65 -5.08
N LEU A 57 11.04 -5.37 -3.87
CA LEU A 57 11.57 -4.06 -3.49
C LEU A 57 13.03 -4.18 -3.03
N HIS A 58 13.73 -3.05 -3.02
CA HIS A 58 15.03 -2.98 -2.37
C HIS A 58 14.84 -2.84 -0.87
N LEU A 59 15.64 -3.57 -0.09
CA LEU A 59 15.59 -3.54 1.37
C LEU A 59 16.37 -2.35 1.96
N THR A 60 16.38 -1.24 1.24
CA THR A 60 17.04 0.01 1.61
C THR A 60 16.02 1.16 1.60
N PRO A 61 16.26 2.23 2.38
CA PRO A 61 15.42 3.42 2.32
C PRO A 61 15.39 4.01 0.92
N GLN A 62 14.20 4.27 0.38
CA GLN A 62 14.01 4.82 -0.97
C GLN A 62 12.68 5.57 -1.08
N LYS A 63 12.55 6.40 -2.12
CA LYS A 63 11.25 6.97 -2.49
C LYS A 63 10.43 5.94 -3.25
N ILE A 64 9.15 5.86 -2.94
CA ILE A 64 8.14 5.09 -3.66
C ILE A 64 7.05 6.06 -4.11
N PHE A 65 6.58 5.89 -5.33
CA PHE A 65 5.51 6.70 -5.89
C PHE A 65 4.19 5.95 -5.79
N LEU A 66 3.18 6.61 -5.24
CA LEU A 66 1.80 6.14 -5.20
C LEU A 66 1.03 6.87 -6.28
N ARG A 67 0.43 6.14 -7.21
CA ARG A 67 -0.44 6.68 -8.25
C ARG A 67 -1.87 6.27 -7.96
N TYR A 68 -2.77 7.25 -7.89
CA TYR A 68 -4.19 7.02 -7.73
C TYR A 68 -4.96 8.02 -8.58
N HIS A 69 -5.85 7.50 -9.43
CA HIS A 69 -6.42 8.23 -10.56
C HIS A 69 -5.30 8.90 -11.39
N ASN A 70 -5.35 10.23 -11.53
CA ASN A 70 -4.41 11.03 -12.32
C ASN A 70 -3.43 11.82 -11.45
N LYS A 71 -3.30 11.46 -10.16
CA LYS A 71 -2.41 12.12 -9.21
C LYS A 71 -1.33 11.15 -8.74
N MET A 72 -0.20 11.72 -8.35
CA MET A 72 0.96 10.98 -7.87
C MET A 72 1.51 11.60 -6.60
N TRP A 73 1.84 10.75 -5.62
CA TRP A 73 2.43 11.13 -4.34
C TRP A 73 3.75 10.41 -4.17
N SER A 74 4.79 11.12 -3.70
CA SER A 74 6.07 10.51 -3.33
C SER A 74 6.09 10.24 -1.84
N ALA A 75 6.17 8.97 -1.43
CA ALA A 75 6.30 8.54 -0.05
C ALA A 75 7.70 7.97 0.22
N MET A 76 8.17 8.08 1.46
CA MET A 76 9.40 7.40 1.88
C MET A 76 9.07 5.97 2.27
N TYR A 77 9.88 5.04 1.80
CA TYR A 77 9.85 3.62 2.17
C TYR A 77 11.09 3.28 2.98
N LYS A 78 10.95 2.43 3.99
CA LYS A 78 12.08 1.86 4.72
C LYS A 78 11.85 0.39 5.03
N PHE A 79 12.96 -0.32 5.11
CA PHE A 79 13.06 -1.66 5.70
C PHE A 79 13.90 -1.54 6.97
N LYS A 80 13.41 -2.05 8.09
CA LYS A 80 14.11 -2.04 9.38
C LYS A 80 14.00 -3.42 10.04
N SER A 81 15.15 -4.06 10.27
CA SER A 81 15.23 -5.18 11.21
C SER A 81 15.06 -4.67 12.64
N VAL A 82 14.20 -5.31 13.42
CA VAL A 82 14.00 -5.03 14.85
C VAL A 82 14.70 -6.11 15.69
N SER A 83 15.11 -5.73 16.90
CA SER A 83 16.02 -6.49 17.77
C SER A 83 15.53 -7.89 18.18
N ASN A 84 14.23 -8.15 18.05
CA ASN A 84 13.61 -9.45 18.33
C ASN A 84 13.60 -10.40 17.12
N GLY A 85 14.42 -10.15 16.10
CA GLY A 85 14.50 -10.97 14.89
C GLY A 85 13.37 -10.72 13.88
N HIS A 86 12.43 -9.84 14.19
CA HIS A 86 11.40 -9.43 13.23
C HIS A 86 11.93 -8.35 12.29
N SER A 87 11.27 -8.18 11.14
CA SER A 87 11.52 -7.06 10.23
C SER A 87 10.24 -6.29 10.01
N VAL A 88 10.36 -4.97 9.90
CA VAL A 88 9.25 -4.08 9.57
C VAL A 88 9.60 -3.30 8.32
N THR A 89 8.69 -3.32 7.37
CA THR A 89 8.82 -2.60 6.10
C THR A 89 7.54 -1.85 5.79
N GLY A 90 7.66 -0.70 5.10
CA GLY A 90 6.49 0.12 4.83
C GLY A 90 6.78 1.58 4.50
N LEU A 91 5.68 2.31 4.25
CA LEU A 91 5.69 3.73 3.94
C LEU A 91 5.58 4.58 5.21
N TYR A 92 6.26 5.71 5.22
CA TYR A 92 6.29 6.62 6.35
C TYR A 92 6.51 8.07 5.91
N GLY A 93 6.41 8.97 6.88
CA GLY A 93 6.70 10.39 6.72
C GLY A 93 5.61 11.15 5.96
N GLU A 94 5.94 12.38 5.60
CA GLU A 94 4.97 13.34 5.08
C GLU A 94 4.30 12.90 3.78
N GLY A 95 5.03 12.24 2.88
CA GLY A 95 4.46 11.77 1.62
C GLY A 95 3.33 10.77 1.77
N TRP A 96 3.45 9.84 2.71
CA TRP A 96 2.38 8.91 3.04
C TRP A 96 1.21 9.61 3.73
N ARG A 97 1.50 10.50 4.69
CA ARG A 97 0.47 11.30 5.37
C ARG A 97 -0.32 12.16 4.39
N LYS A 98 0.34 12.77 3.42
CA LYS A 98 -0.28 13.57 2.37
C LYS A 98 -1.16 12.71 1.46
N PHE A 99 -0.71 11.51 1.09
CA PHE A 99 -1.54 10.56 0.35
C PHE A 99 -2.82 10.20 1.11
N VAL A 100 -2.73 9.93 2.42
CA VAL A 100 -3.90 9.68 3.26
C VAL A 100 -4.83 10.88 3.28
N GLN A 101 -4.30 12.08 3.55
CA GLN A 101 -5.08 13.31 3.70
C GLN A 101 -5.77 13.70 2.39
N ASP A 102 -5.03 13.78 1.30
CA ASP A 102 -5.55 14.22 0.00
C ASP A 102 -6.60 13.24 -0.58
N ASN A 103 -6.61 11.99 -0.11
CA ASN A 103 -7.57 10.97 -0.51
C ASN A 103 -8.57 10.60 0.62
N GLU A 104 -8.60 11.36 1.71
CA GLU A 104 -9.57 11.19 2.80
C GLU A 104 -9.64 9.72 3.28
N LEU A 105 -8.49 9.07 3.41
CA LEU A 105 -8.42 7.68 3.87
C LEU A 105 -8.77 7.61 5.36
N CYS A 106 -9.67 6.69 5.72
CA CYS A 106 -10.15 6.56 7.10
C CYS A 106 -9.99 5.13 7.63
N ARG A 107 -10.33 4.95 8.92
CA ARG A 107 -10.34 3.63 9.57
C ARG A 107 -11.37 2.75 8.86
N GLY A 108 -10.96 1.56 8.45
CA GLY A 108 -11.87 0.61 7.81
C GLY A 108 -11.68 0.51 6.30
N ASP A 109 -11.07 1.52 5.68
CA ASP A 109 -10.76 1.49 4.26
C ASP A 109 -9.72 0.40 3.95
N GLY A 110 -9.73 -0.04 2.71
CA GLY A 110 -8.77 -0.97 2.16
C GLY A 110 -7.99 -0.34 1.01
N CYS A 111 -6.74 -0.74 0.85
CA CYS A 111 -5.92 -0.41 -0.31
C CYS A 111 -5.43 -1.68 -0.99
N ILE A 112 -5.42 -1.66 -2.33
CA ILE A 112 -4.74 -2.64 -3.17
C ILE A 112 -3.56 -1.89 -3.79
N PHE A 113 -2.34 -2.34 -3.52
CA PHE A 113 -1.11 -1.77 -4.03
C PHE A 113 -0.59 -2.65 -5.17
N VAL A 114 -0.65 -2.15 -6.40
CA VAL A 114 -0.22 -2.88 -7.61
C VAL A 114 1.11 -2.30 -8.07
N LEU A 115 2.18 -3.10 -8.12
CA LEU A 115 3.50 -2.64 -8.55
C LEU A 115 3.53 -2.50 -10.07
N SER A 116 3.27 -1.29 -10.57
CA SER A 116 3.14 -0.98 -12.00
C SER A 116 4.48 -0.66 -12.66
N GLU A 117 5.45 -0.13 -11.90
CA GLU A 117 6.83 0.03 -12.35
C GLU A 117 7.79 -0.45 -11.27
N ALA A 118 8.72 -1.31 -11.66
CA ALA A 118 9.70 -1.92 -10.76
C ALA A 118 11.14 -1.69 -11.23
N SER A 119 11.44 -0.56 -11.86
CA SER A 119 12.81 -0.26 -12.30
C SER A 119 13.78 -0.19 -11.11
N LYS A 120 15.09 -0.25 -11.39
CA LYS A 120 16.14 -0.20 -10.33
C LYS A 120 16.13 1.12 -9.55
N ARG A 121 15.54 2.18 -10.10
CA ARG A 121 15.57 3.54 -9.50
C ARG A 121 14.19 4.03 -9.09
N VAL A 122 13.13 3.52 -9.71
CA VAL A 122 11.77 4.01 -9.51
C VAL A 122 10.87 2.83 -9.21
N LYS A 123 10.11 2.94 -8.11
CA LYS A 123 9.03 2.02 -7.76
C LYS A 123 7.73 2.79 -7.77
N VAL A 124 6.80 2.41 -8.64
CA VAL A 124 5.47 3.01 -8.73
C VAL A 124 4.43 1.97 -8.34
N PHE A 125 3.54 2.33 -7.42
CA PHE A 125 2.37 1.55 -7.08
C PHE A 125 1.11 2.26 -7.58
N ASP A 126 0.36 1.58 -8.43
CA ASP A 126 -1.01 1.93 -8.71
C ASP A 126 -1.85 1.48 -7.52
N VAL A 127 -2.48 2.43 -6.85
CA VAL A 127 -3.27 2.18 -5.65
C VAL A 127 -4.74 2.13 -6.05
N HIS A 128 -5.47 1.13 -5.57
CA HIS A 128 -6.93 1.13 -5.61
C HIS A 128 -7.46 1.20 -4.18
N ILE A 129 -8.34 2.16 -3.92
CA ILE A 129 -8.97 2.34 -2.61
C ILE A 129 -10.34 1.65 -2.64
N VAL A 130 -10.67 0.98 -1.53
CA VAL A 130 -11.96 0.35 -1.26
C VAL A 130 -12.49 0.97 0.01
N ARG A 131 -13.63 1.66 -0.04
CA ARG A 131 -14.13 2.34 1.16
C ARG A 131 -14.86 1.40 2.09
N VAL A 132 -14.76 1.68 3.39
CA VAL A 132 -15.49 0.93 4.40
C VAL A 132 -17.01 1.02 4.22
N ASP A 133 -17.50 2.15 3.69
CA ASP A 133 -18.93 2.44 3.53
C ASP A 133 -19.51 2.05 2.16
N ASP A 134 -18.67 1.60 1.20
CA ASP A 134 -19.10 1.13 -0.14
C ASP A 134 -20.01 -0.14 -0.11
#